data_AF-A0A1F5NJW7-F1
#
_entry.id   AF-A0A1F5NJW7-F1
#
_cell.length_a   1.000
_cell.length_b   1.000
_cell.length_c   1.000
_cell.angle_alpha   90.00
_cell.angle_beta   90.00
_cell.angle_gamma   90.00
#
_symmetry.space_group_name_H-M   'P 1'
#
loop_
_entity.id
_entity.type
_entity.pdbx_description
1 polymer ?
#
loop_
_entity_poly.entity_id
_entity_poly.type
_entity_poly.pdbx_seq_one_letter_code
_entity_poly.pdbx_strand_id
1 'polypeptide(L)'
;MTPHFLIVHHSFTPKDLPANQAENSFNNTHKNRGFPVSSMGWYVGYHYVIYGNGELRQYRGDKEIGAHCKEQSMNFQSLGICLSGNFDTEIPNPLQTETLRTLLQQKSAEWGIASANIYPHRKFAPYKSCYGTKLADDWARNLIVSVNPINQGENRAVIIKKQGEPALYILEGNVALPFGVDFTTYQQDFGGATVVELASFEFAKLKISVMKIVKA
;
A
#
# COMPACT_ATOMS: atom_id res chain seq x y z
N MET A 1 17.24 -0.91 -18.40
CA MET A 1 16.79 -2.17 -17.80
C MET A 1 15.35 -2.48 -18.21
N THR A 2 14.93 -3.73 -18.05
CA THR A 2 13.52 -4.16 -18.12
C THR A 2 13.10 -4.59 -16.71
N PRO A 3 12.13 -3.91 -16.08
CA PRO A 3 11.65 -4.28 -14.76
C PRO A 3 10.83 -5.58 -14.75
N HIS A 4 11.14 -6.47 -13.82
CA HIS A 4 10.40 -7.72 -13.56
C HIS A 4 9.82 -7.78 -12.13
N PHE A 5 10.24 -6.83 -11.27
CA PHE A 5 9.82 -6.74 -9.87
C PHE A 5 9.52 -5.29 -9.49
N LEU A 6 8.67 -5.12 -8.47
CA LEU A 6 8.50 -3.85 -7.76
C LEU A 6 9.02 -4.03 -6.34
N ILE A 7 9.93 -3.16 -5.90
CA ILE A 7 10.47 -3.22 -4.53
C ILE A 7 10.02 -1.98 -3.79
N VAL A 8 9.27 -2.20 -2.72
CA VAL A 8 8.75 -1.11 -1.89
C VAL A 8 9.73 -0.82 -0.75
N HIS A 9 9.90 0.47 -0.44
CA HIS A 9 10.79 1.00 0.58
C HIS A 9 10.07 2.01 1.48
N HIS A 10 10.67 2.26 2.64
CA HIS A 10 10.45 3.49 3.40
C HIS A 10 11.74 4.33 3.38
N SER A 11 11.63 5.62 3.68
CA SER A 11 12.77 6.55 3.66
C SER A 11 13.44 6.74 5.02
N PHE A 12 12.79 6.29 6.11
CA PHE A 12 13.22 6.54 7.48
C PHE A 12 13.19 8.03 7.89
N THR A 13 12.48 8.86 7.13
CA THR A 13 12.14 10.24 7.53
C THR A 13 10.81 10.25 8.29
N PRO A 14 10.47 11.31 9.05
CA PRO A 14 9.10 11.47 9.56
C PRO A 14 8.08 11.46 8.42
N LYS A 15 6.98 10.73 8.57
CA LYS A 15 5.91 10.64 7.55
C LYS A 15 5.35 12.01 7.15
N ASP A 16 5.17 12.89 8.13
CA ASP A 16 4.54 14.21 7.97
C ASP A 16 5.57 15.32 7.68
N LEU A 17 6.83 14.96 7.39
CA LEU A 17 7.83 15.91 6.94
C LEU A 17 7.41 16.48 5.56
N PRO A 18 7.43 17.81 5.35
CA PRO A 18 7.09 18.40 4.07
C PRO A 18 7.90 17.80 2.91
N ALA A 19 7.27 17.61 1.75
CA ALA A 19 7.83 16.84 0.65
C ALA A 19 9.23 17.33 0.21
N ASN A 20 9.42 18.65 0.11
CA ASN A 20 10.70 19.27 -0.22
C ASN A 20 11.79 19.01 0.85
N GLN A 21 11.44 18.97 2.13
CA GLN A 21 12.37 18.68 3.21
C GLN A 21 12.77 17.20 3.22
N ALA A 22 11.80 16.30 3.05
CA ALA A 22 12.07 14.87 2.90
C ALA A 22 12.95 14.59 1.67
N GLU A 23 12.60 15.19 0.52
CA GLU A 23 13.37 15.12 -0.73
C GLU A 23 14.83 15.52 -0.55
N ASN A 24 15.06 16.70 0.02
CA ASN A 24 16.41 17.18 0.29
C ASN A 24 17.18 16.24 1.21
N SER A 25 16.52 15.70 2.25
CA SER A 25 17.13 14.77 3.20
C SER A 25 17.66 13.51 2.51
N PHE A 26 16.80 12.78 1.80
CA PHE A 26 17.23 11.53 1.16
C PHE A 26 18.08 11.77 -0.10
N ASN A 27 17.92 12.89 -0.81
CA ASN A 27 18.78 13.22 -1.95
C ASN A 27 20.22 13.48 -1.49
N ASN A 28 20.41 14.29 -0.43
CA ASN A 28 21.73 14.53 0.16
C ASN A 28 22.32 13.27 0.77
N THR A 29 21.52 12.46 1.46
CA THR A 29 21.97 11.18 2.02
C THR A 29 22.46 10.24 0.91
N HIS A 30 21.72 10.11 -0.19
CA HIS A 30 22.13 9.27 -1.32
C HIS A 30 23.35 9.82 -2.05
N LYS A 31 23.46 11.16 -2.22
CA LYS A 31 24.67 11.81 -2.74
C LYS A 31 25.90 11.46 -1.91
N ASN A 32 25.81 11.59 -0.59
CA ASN A 32 26.90 11.29 0.34
C ASN A 32 27.28 9.81 0.36
N ARG A 33 26.34 8.92 0.01
CA ARG A 33 26.58 7.48 -0.17
C ARG A 33 27.17 7.12 -1.55
N GLY A 34 27.40 8.10 -2.42
CA GLY A 34 27.96 7.89 -3.76
C GLY A 34 26.97 7.28 -4.75
N PHE A 35 25.67 7.51 -4.59
CA PHE A 35 24.70 7.05 -5.58
C PHE A 35 24.92 7.79 -6.90
N PRO A 36 24.72 7.14 -8.06
CA PRO A 36 24.85 7.81 -9.35
C PRO A 36 23.73 8.85 -9.51
N VAL A 37 24.07 10.00 -10.09
CA VAL A 37 23.06 10.99 -10.51
C VAL A 37 22.18 10.39 -11.60
N SER A 38 20.87 10.57 -11.50
CA SER A 38 19.92 10.11 -12.50
C SER A 38 19.87 11.04 -13.71
N SER A 39 19.27 10.58 -14.81
CA SER A 39 19.00 11.41 -15.98
C SER A 39 18.09 12.61 -15.67
N MET A 40 17.42 12.61 -14.51
CA MET A 40 16.57 13.69 -14.00
C MET A 40 17.32 14.65 -13.05
N GLY A 41 18.63 14.45 -12.84
CA GLY A 41 19.46 15.32 -12.00
C GLY A 41 19.46 15.00 -10.50
N TRP A 42 18.97 13.83 -10.12
CA TRP A 42 18.79 13.45 -8.70
C TRP A 42 19.73 12.33 -8.26
N TYR A 43 20.21 12.39 -7.02
CA TYR A 43 20.96 11.29 -6.41
C TYR A 43 20.05 10.22 -5.79
N VAL A 44 18.76 10.51 -5.68
CA VAL A 44 17.73 9.63 -5.12
C VAL A 44 17.81 8.22 -5.72
N GLY A 45 17.94 7.18 -4.90
CA GLY A 45 18.15 5.80 -5.40
C GLY A 45 16.89 5.08 -5.89
N TYR A 46 15.72 5.63 -5.59
CA TYR A 46 14.42 5.09 -5.97
C TYR A 46 13.97 5.65 -7.34
N HIS A 47 13.07 4.95 -8.00
CA HIS A 47 12.40 5.46 -9.20
C HIS A 47 11.28 6.42 -8.81
N TYR A 48 10.53 6.07 -7.76
CA TYR A 48 9.38 6.82 -7.29
C TYR A 48 9.44 7.06 -5.79
N VAL A 49 8.94 8.22 -5.35
CA VAL A 49 8.71 8.52 -3.93
C VAL A 49 7.29 9.03 -3.72
N ILE A 50 6.61 8.51 -2.69
CA ILE A 50 5.26 8.90 -2.27
C ILE A 50 5.33 9.60 -0.91
N TYR A 51 4.93 10.86 -0.86
CA TYR A 51 5.01 11.70 0.34
C TYR A 51 3.77 11.58 1.24
N GLY A 52 3.87 12.08 2.47
CA GLY A 52 2.78 12.01 3.45
C GLY A 52 1.45 12.62 2.97
N ASN A 53 1.48 13.61 2.09
CA ASN A 53 0.28 14.19 1.47
C ASN A 53 -0.28 13.37 0.29
N GLY A 54 0.29 12.20 -0.02
CA GLY A 54 -0.06 11.38 -1.19
C GLY A 54 0.60 11.84 -2.50
N GLU A 55 1.43 12.88 -2.48
CA GLU A 55 2.13 13.33 -3.68
C GLU A 55 3.10 12.25 -4.18
N LEU A 56 3.02 11.91 -5.47
CA LEU A 56 3.94 11.02 -6.15
C LEU A 56 4.94 11.84 -6.98
N ARG A 57 6.23 11.58 -6.79
CA ARG A 57 7.30 12.12 -7.64
C ARG A 57 8.18 11.03 -8.23
N GLN A 58 8.66 11.26 -9.45
CA GLN A 58 9.59 10.39 -10.14
C GLN A 58 11.00 10.99 -10.11
N TYR A 59 12.01 10.15 -9.84
CA TYR A 59 13.42 10.54 -9.71
C TYR A 59 14.36 9.80 -10.67
N ARG A 60 13.93 8.64 -11.16
CA ARG A 60 14.63 7.85 -12.19
C ARG A 60 13.62 7.34 -13.19
N GLY A 61 14.00 7.29 -14.47
CA GLY A 61 13.16 6.69 -15.50
C GLY A 61 12.99 5.18 -15.30
N ASP A 62 11.88 4.59 -15.72
CA ASP A 62 11.60 3.16 -15.48
C ASP A 62 12.66 2.21 -16.07
N LYS A 63 13.27 2.61 -17.19
CA LYS A 63 14.36 1.86 -17.84
C LYS A 63 15.74 2.24 -17.32
N GLU A 64 15.85 3.25 -16.46
CA GLU A 64 17.10 3.66 -15.84
C GLU A 64 17.47 2.71 -14.69
N ILE A 65 18.76 2.51 -14.43
CA ILE A 65 19.20 1.66 -13.32
C ILE A 65 19.00 2.42 -11.99
N GLY A 66 18.34 1.77 -11.04
CA GLY A 66 18.15 2.27 -9.68
C GLY A 66 19.41 2.15 -8.81
N ALA A 67 19.32 2.66 -7.58
CA ALA A 67 20.35 2.47 -6.55
C ALA A 67 19.74 2.05 -5.19
N HIS A 68 18.54 1.48 -5.22
CA HIS A 68 17.72 1.19 -4.03
C HIS A 68 17.96 -0.21 -3.42
N CYS A 69 18.35 -1.22 -4.20
CA CYS A 69 18.57 -2.60 -3.75
C CYS A 69 19.63 -3.29 -4.62
N LYS A 70 20.84 -3.45 -4.09
CA LYS A 70 21.95 -4.10 -4.82
C LYS A 70 21.87 -5.62 -4.74
N GLU A 71 21.27 -6.13 -3.68
CA GLU A 71 21.10 -7.55 -3.40
C GLU A 71 20.38 -8.22 -4.56
N GLN A 72 20.89 -9.39 -4.97
CA GLN A 72 20.36 -10.15 -6.11
C GLN A 72 20.20 -9.31 -7.40
N SER A 73 21.05 -8.30 -7.60
CA SER A 73 21.04 -7.41 -8.77
C SER A 73 19.71 -6.68 -8.98
N MET A 74 18.92 -6.46 -7.92
CA MET A 74 17.57 -5.90 -8.05
C MET A 74 17.54 -4.51 -8.69
N ASN A 75 18.56 -3.68 -8.50
CA ASN A 75 18.71 -2.39 -9.19
C ASN A 75 18.61 -2.47 -10.73
N PHE A 76 18.91 -3.64 -11.32
CA PHE A 76 18.95 -3.86 -12.77
C PHE A 76 17.69 -4.54 -13.31
N GLN A 77 16.74 -4.91 -12.45
CA GLN A 77 15.55 -5.67 -12.84
C GLN A 77 14.30 -5.30 -12.06
N SER A 78 14.30 -4.18 -11.33
CA SER A 78 13.16 -3.79 -10.51
C SER A 78 12.99 -2.29 -10.39
N LEU A 79 11.74 -1.85 -10.21
CA LEU A 79 11.44 -0.48 -9.84
C LEU A 79 11.39 -0.35 -8.32
N GLY A 80 12.32 0.41 -7.74
CA GLY A 80 12.23 0.89 -6.36
C GLY A 80 11.19 1.99 -6.19
N ILE A 81 10.20 1.75 -5.33
CA ILE A 81 9.15 2.69 -4.92
C ILE A 81 9.30 2.97 -3.44
N CYS A 82 9.54 4.21 -3.03
CA CYS A 82 9.72 4.58 -1.64
C CYS A 82 8.52 5.37 -1.11
N LEU A 83 8.18 5.17 0.15
CA LEU A 83 7.25 6.03 0.88
C LEU A 83 8.02 6.90 1.87
N SER A 84 7.66 8.17 1.98
CA SER A 84 8.14 9.05 3.05
C SER A 84 7.60 8.58 4.39
N GLY A 85 8.47 8.27 5.37
CA GLY A 85 8.01 7.72 6.65
C GLY A 85 8.97 6.73 7.30
N ASN A 86 8.72 6.44 8.58
CA ASN A 86 9.39 5.39 9.34
C ASN A 86 8.38 4.33 9.82
N PHE A 87 8.07 3.37 8.96
CA PHE A 87 7.09 2.33 9.28
C PHE A 87 7.62 1.20 10.20
N ASP A 88 8.75 1.41 10.88
CA ASP A 88 9.09 0.63 12.08
C ASP A 88 8.27 1.11 13.29
N THR A 89 7.88 2.38 13.31
CA THR A 89 7.19 3.01 14.45
C THR A 89 5.75 3.43 14.12
N GLU A 90 5.41 3.57 12.85
CA GLU A 90 4.11 4.04 12.36
C GLU A 90 3.63 3.19 11.15
N ILE A 91 2.46 3.52 10.61
CA ILE A 91 1.94 2.92 9.37
C ILE A 91 1.76 4.02 8.31
N PRO A 92 1.81 3.69 7.01
CA PRO A 92 1.48 4.62 5.93
C PRO A 92 0.06 5.16 6.12
N ASN A 93 -0.15 6.43 5.79
CA ASN A 93 -1.49 7.01 5.87
C ASN A 93 -2.35 6.62 4.64
N PRO A 94 -3.67 6.93 4.64
CA PRO A 94 -4.56 6.55 3.56
C PRO A 94 -4.15 7.14 2.19
N LEU A 95 -3.69 8.40 2.15
CA LEU A 95 -3.26 9.05 0.90
C LEU A 95 -2.04 8.37 0.28
N GLN A 96 -1.06 8.01 1.11
CA GLN A 96 0.10 7.23 0.67
C GLN A 96 -0.27 5.84 0.18
N THR A 97 -1.16 5.17 0.92
CA THR A 97 -1.60 3.80 0.61
C THR A 97 -2.34 3.75 -0.72
N GLU A 98 -3.24 4.70 -0.96
CA GLU A 98 -4.02 4.78 -2.20
C GLU A 98 -3.15 5.15 -3.41
N THR A 99 -2.20 6.05 -3.22
CA THR A 99 -1.22 6.41 -4.26
C THR A 99 -0.33 5.23 -4.60
N LEU A 100 0.14 4.49 -3.58
CA LEU A 100 0.93 3.28 -3.78
C LEU A 100 0.12 2.23 -4.54
N ARG A 101 -1.13 1.98 -4.15
CA ARG A 101 -2.02 1.04 -4.83
C ARG A 101 -2.15 1.36 -6.31
N THR A 102 -2.44 2.61 -6.64
CA THR A 102 -2.59 3.08 -8.03
C THR A 102 -1.31 2.90 -8.82
N LEU A 103 -0.16 3.29 -8.26
CA LEU A 103 1.14 3.16 -8.91
C LEU A 103 1.53 1.68 -9.13
N LEU A 104 1.30 0.82 -8.14
CA LEU A 104 1.58 -0.62 -8.24
C LEU A 104 0.73 -1.26 -9.34
N GLN A 105 -0.57 -0.93 -9.43
CA GLN A 105 -1.44 -1.41 -10.51
C GLN A 105 -0.95 -0.95 -11.88
N GLN A 106 -0.66 0.35 -12.01
CA GLN A 106 -0.18 0.94 -13.26
C GLN A 106 1.11 0.26 -13.72
N LYS A 107 2.13 0.17 -12.85
CA LYS A 107 3.43 -0.40 -13.21
C LYS A 107 3.40 -1.90 -13.42
N SER A 108 2.53 -2.60 -12.69
CA SER A 108 2.29 -4.03 -12.92
C SER A 108 1.70 -4.26 -14.32
N ALA A 109 0.69 -3.47 -14.72
CA ALA A 109 0.09 -3.58 -16.04
C ALA A 109 1.05 -3.16 -17.17
N GLU A 110 1.77 -2.05 -16.98
CA GLU A 110 2.71 -1.49 -17.97
C GLU A 110 3.85 -2.46 -18.29
N TRP A 111 4.38 -3.15 -17.29
CA TRP A 111 5.55 -4.01 -17.42
C TRP A 111 5.25 -5.52 -17.36
N GLY A 112 3.97 -5.90 -17.24
CA GLY A 112 3.57 -7.31 -17.09
C GLY A 112 4.08 -7.95 -15.79
N ILE A 113 4.24 -7.18 -14.71
CA ILE A 113 4.75 -7.67 -13.43
C ILE A 113 3.59 -8.25 -12.62
N ALA A 114 3.68 -9.54 -12.27
CA ALA A 114 2.70 -10.18 -11.40
C ALA A 114 2.74 -9.59 -9.98
N SER A 115 1.60 -9.53 -9.28
CA SER A 115 1.53 -9.06 -7.88
C SER A 115 2.45 -9.87 -6.94
N ALA A 116 2.67 -11.16 -7.24
CA ALA A 116 3.61 -12.02 -6.52
C ALA A 116 5.08 -11.54 -6.57
N ASN A 117 5.43 -10.69 -7.55
CA ASN A 117 6.75 -10.09 -7.74
C ASN A 117 6.87 -8.68 -7.12
N ILE A 118 5.97 -8.33 -6.21
CA ILE A 118 6.05 -7.11 -5.40
C ILE A 118 6.53 -7.50 -4.01
N TYR A 119 7.67 -6.93 -3.59
CA TYR A 119 8.35 -7.32 -2.36
C TYR A 119 8.78 -6.10 -1.53
N PRO A 120 8.90 -6.26 -0.20
CA PRO A 120 9.66 -5.33 0.61
C PRO A 120 11.16 -5.46 0.32
N HIS A 121 11.93 -4.39 0.52
CA HIS A 121 13.39 -4.45 0.41
C HIS A 121 14.01 -5.56 1.27
N ARG A 122 13.52 -5.76 2.50
CA ARG A 122 14.04 -6.79 3.42
C ARG A 122 13.94 -8.21 2.90
N LYS A 123 13.08 -8.49 1.90
CA LYS A 123 13.06 -9.79 1.23
C LYS A 123 14.42 -10.15 0.62
N PHE A 124 15.12 -9.15 0.10
CA PHE A 124 16.44 -9.30 -0.54
C PHE A 124 17.59 -8.88 0.39
N ALA A 125 17.33 -7.95 1.31
CA ALA A 125 18.28 -7.47 2.31
C ALA A 125 17.76 -7.77 3.73
N PRO A 126 17.79 -9.02 4.22
CA PRO A 126 17.12 -9.45 5.46
C PRO A 126 17.67 -8.78 6.73
N TYR A 127 18.83 -8.15 6.64
CA TYR A 127 19.43 -7.35 7.71
C TYR A 127 18.86 -5.92 7.80
N LYS A 128 17.82 -5.58 7.01
CA LYS A 128 17.10 -4.31 7.03
C LYS A 128 15.66 -4.53 7.47
N SER A 129 15.05 -3.55 8.14
CA SER A 129 13.62 -3.56 8.46
C SER A 129 12.72 -3.10 7.29
N CYS A 130 13.31 -2.44 6.29
CA CYS A 130 12.62 -1.80 5.17
C CYS A 130 11.67 -2.76 4.41
N TYR A 131 10.40 -2.42 4.16
CA TYR A 131 9.77 -1.10 4.31
C TYR A 131 9.14 -0.80 5.67
N GLY A 132 9.43 -1.55 6.72
CA GLY A 132 8.97 -1.25 8.08
C GLY A 132 8.45 -2.46 8.85
N THR A 133 8.84 -2.62 10.12
CA THR A 133 8.45 -3.76 10.96
C THR A 133 6.95 -3.82 11.29
N LYS A 134 6.21 -2.70 11.18
CA LYS A 134 4.75 -2.68 11.39
C LYS A 134 3.93 -3.12 10.19
N LEU A 135 4.57 -3.42 9.06
CA LEU A 135 3.90 -3.85 7.85
C LEU A 135 4.30 -5.27 7.50
N ALA A 136 3.34 -6.12 7.17
CA ALA A 136 3.60 -7.48 6.69
C ALA A 136 4.36 -7.46 5.34
N ASP A 137 5.07 -8.56 5.05
CA ASP A 137 5.85 -8.71 3.81
C ASP A 137 4.98 -8.71 2.55
N ASP A 138 3.69 -9.03 2.69
CA ASP A 138 2.72 -9.07 1.60
C ASP A 138 1.79 -7.85 1.57
N TRP A 139 1.92 -6.93 2.53
CA TRP A 139 1.07 -5.74 2.63
C TRP A 139 0.96 -5.00 1.30
N ALA A 140 2.09 -4.68 0.65
CA ALA A 140 2.09 -3.90 -0.60
C ALA A 140 1.44 -4.66 -1.77
N ARG A 141 1.70 -5.96 -1.92
CA ARG A 141 1.10 -6.76 -3.00
C ARG A 141 -0.39 -6.98 -2.79
N ASN A 142 -0.82 -7.12 -1.54
CA ASN A 142 -2.23 -7.30 -1.19
C ASN A 142 -3.07 -6.03 -1.46
N LEU A 143 -2.44 -4.85 -1.68
CA LEU A 143 -3.17 -3.66 -2.13
C LEU A 143 -3.77 -3.81 -3.54
N ILE A 144 -3.15 -4.62 -4.40
CA ILE A 144 -3.51 -4.72 -5.82
C ILE A 144 -4.04 -6.09 -6.23
N VAL A 145 -3.91 -7.09 -5.36
CA VAL A 145 -4.63 -8.35 -5.54
C VAL A 145 -6.11 -8.03 -5.36
N SER A 146 -6.92 -8.39 -6.35
CA SER A 146 -8.37 -8.36 -6.21
C SER A 146 -8.73 -9.21 -4.99
N VAL A 147 -8.99 -8.55 -3.86
CA VAL A 147 -9.72 -9.17 -2.76
C VAL A 147 -11.07 -9.51 -3.36
N ASN A 148 -11.23 -10.78 -3.74
CA ASN A 148 -12.55 -11.39 -3.64
C ASN A 148 -12.97 -11.08 -2.21
N PRO A 149 -14.05 -10.30 -1.98
CA PRO A 149 -14.48 -9.90 -0.62
C PRO A 149 -14.70 -11.10 0.32
N ILE A 150 -14.70 -12.30 -0.27
CA ILE A 150 -15.02 -13.60 0.26
C ILE A 150 -13.81 -14.32 0.87
N ASN A 151 -12.57 -13.92 0.58
CA ASN A 151 -11.39 -14.67 1.04
C ASN A 151 -10.34 -13.79 1.73
N GLN A 152 -10.12 -14.15 3.00
CA GLN A 152 -8.97 -13.88 3.89
C GLN A 152 -9.19 -12.72 4.86
N GLY A 153 -9.05 -12.90 6.17
CA GLY A 153 -7.99 -13.64 6.86
C GLY A 153 -7.09 -12.68 7.67
N GLU A 154 -7.24 -11.37 7.48
CA GLU A 154 -6.66 -10.34 8.33
C GLU A 154 -7.74 -9.34 8.78
N ASN A 155 -7.69 -8.97 10.06
CA ASN A 155 -8.69 -8.29 10.89
C ASN A 155 -9.07 -6.86 10.46
N ARG A 156 -9.56 -6.64 9.24
CA ARG A 156 -10.24 -5.39 8.88
C ARG A 156 -11.69 -5.69 8.53
N ALA A 157 -12.59 -5.25 9.40
CA ALA A 157 -14.02 -5.32 9.14
C ALA A 157 -14.33 -4.53 7.86
N VAL A 158 -14.86 -5.23 6.85
CA VAL A 158 -15.45 -4.60 5.68
C VAL A 158 -16.91 -4.37 6.00
N ILE A 159 -17.33 -3.11 5.97
CA ILE A 159 -18.74 -2.75 6.15
C ILE A 159 -19.33 -2.59 4.76
N ILE A 160 -20.39 -3.34 4.48
CA ILE A 160 -21.12 -3.22 3.23
C ILE A 160 -22.49 -2.62 3.46
N LYS A 161 -22.94 -1.85 2.48
CA LYS A 161 -24.29 -1.28 2.41
C LYS A 161 -24.91 -1.68 1.07
N LYS A 162 -26.16 -2.14 1.11
CA LYS A 162 -26.92 -2.31 -0.14
C LYS A 162 -27.38 -0.94 -0.62
N GLN A 163 -27.12 -0.64 -1.89
CA GLN A 163 -27.49 0.63 -2.49
C GLN A 163 -29.00 0.90 -2.33
N GLY A 164 -29.33 2.06 -1.77
CA GLY A 164 -30.72 2.47 -1.50
C GLY A 164 -31.33 1.95 -0.20
N GLU A 165 -30.60 1.17 0.61
CA GLU A 165 -31.07 0.69 1.92
C GLU A 165 -30.21 1.24 3.06
N PRO A 166 -30.80 1.59 4.22
CA PRO A 166 -30.05 2.15 5.35
C PRO A 166 -29.27 1.09 6.15
N ALA A 167 -29.58 -0.20 5.96
CA ALA A 167 -28.98 -1.29 6.72
C ALA A 167 -27.50 -1.50 6.36
N LEU A 168 -26.69 -1.75 7.38
CA LEU A 168 -25.28 -2.07 7.25
C LEU A 168 -24.99 -3.50 7.65
N TYR A 169 -23.96 -4.07 7.03
CA TYR A 169 -23.53 -5.42 7.30
C TYR A 169 -22.02 -5.49 7.47
N ILE A 170 -21.57 -6.30 8.43
CA ILE A 170 -20.17 -6.72 8.48
C ILE A 170 -20.02 -7.90 7.54
N LEU A 171 -19.02 -7.83 6.66
CA LEU A 171 -18.70 -8.92 5.77
C LEU A 171 -17.67 -9.85 6.43
N GLU A 172 -18.08 -11.09 6.66
CA GLU A 172 -17.20 -12.18 7.09
C GLU A 172 -17.19 -13.26 6.00
N GLY A 173 -16.14 -13.28 5.18
CA GLY A 173 -16.12 -14.13 3.99
C GLY A 173 -17.26 -13.77 3.02
N ASN A 174 -18.14 -14.71 2.68
CA ASN A 174 -19.34 -14.45 1.85
C ASN A 174 -20.62 -14.23 2.67
N VAL A 175 -20.50 -14.06 3.99
CA VAL A 175 -21.64 -13.86 4.88
C VAL A 175 -21.72 -12.39 5.26
N ALA A 176 -22.89 -11.80 5.03
CA ALA A 176 -23.22 -10.46 5.51
C ALA A 176 -23.97 -10.59 6.84
N LEU A 177 -23.35 -10.11 7.92
CA LEU A 177 -23.95 -10.08 9.25
C LEU A 177 -24.68 -8.74 9.45
N PRO A 178 -26.01 -8.72 9.61
CA PRO A 178 -26.75 -7.46 9.79
C PRO A 178 -26.38 -6.81 11.12
N PHE A 179 -26.12 -5.50 11.08
CA PHE A 179 -25.90 -4.68 12.26
C PHE A 179 -27.17 -3.90 12.60
N GLY A 180 -27.57 -3.93 13.87
CA GLY A 180 -28.86 -3.41 14.32
C GLY A 180 -28.89 -1.93 14.72
N VAL A 181 -27.85 -1.13 14.47
CA VAL A 181 -27.79 0.26 14.99
C VAL A 181 -27.29 1.30 13.98
N ASP A 182 -27.62 2.57 14.29
CA ASP A 182 -27.31 3.78 13.51
C ASP A 182 -25.80 4.00 13.34
N PHE A 183 -25.37 4.07 12.08
CA PHE A 183 -23.97 4.19 11.65
C PHE A 183 -23.25 5.42 12.19
N THR A 184 -23.97 6.53 12.32
CA THR A 184 -23.39 7.81 12.75
C THR A 184 -22.75 7.69 14.13
N THR A 185 -23.32 6.81 14.97
CA THR A 185 -22.87 6.56 16.34
C THR A 185 -21.60 5.71 16.41
N TYR A 186 -21.40 4.79 15.46
CA TYR A 186 -20.34 3.76 15.52
C TYR A 186 -19.16 4.02 14.56
N GLN A 187 -19.22 5.07 13.74
CA GLN A 187 -18.12 5.45 12.83
C GLN A 187 -16.78 5.67 13.56
N GLN A 188 -16.81 6.02 14.85
CA GLN A 188 -15.63 6.15 15.71
C GLN A 188 -15.06 4.80 16.17
N ASP A 189 -15.91 3.81 16.43
CA ASP A 189 -15.52 2.48 16.95
C ASP A 189 -14.86 1.60 15.88
N PHE A 190 -15.18 1.86 14.60
CA PHE A 190 -14.63 1.13 13.46
C PHE A 190 -13.48 1.86 12.77
N GLY A 191 -12.68 2.65 13.48
CA GLY A 191 -11.66 3.65 13.04
C GLY A 191 -10.58 3.25 12.00
N GLY A 192 -10.95 2.50 10.97
CA GLY A 192 -10.13 1.94 9.88
C GLY A 192 -10.92 1.01 8.93
N ALA A 193 -12.21 0.77 9.16
CA ALA A 193 -13.07 -0.03 8.28
C ALA A 193 -13.29 0.66 6.93
N THR A 194 -13.32 -0.13 5.86
CA THR A 194 -13.71 0.35 4.53
C THR A 194 -15.20 0.12 4.34
N VAL A 195 -15.93 1.19 4.02
CA VAL A 195 -17.35 1.11 3.65
C VAL A 195 -17.45 0.94 2.14
N VAL A 196 -18.12 -0.13 1.70
CA VAL A 196 -18.37 -0.40 0.28
C VAL A 196 -19.87 -0.39 0.05
N GLU A 197 -20.33 0.48 -0.85
CA GLU A 197 -21.71 0.43 -1.34
C GLU A 197 -21.80 -0.55 -2.51
N LEU A 198 -22.65 -1.56 -2.36
CA LEU A 198 -22.84 -2.60 -3.37
C LEU A 198 -24.12 -2.37 -4.14
N ALA A 199 -24.02 -2.45 -5.47
CA ALA A 199 -25.19 -2.56 -6.33
C ALA A 199 -26.00 -3.82 -5.96
N SER A 200 -27.32 -3.77 -6.18
CA SER A 200 -28.23 -4.83 -5.74
C SER A 200 -27.85 -6.23 -6.24
N PHE A 201 -27.33 -6.35 -7.47
CA PHE A 201 -26.92 -7.63 -8.06
C PHE A 201 -25.63 -8.21 -7.45
N GLU A 202 -24.72 -7.36 -6.96
CA GLU A 202 -23.54 -7.79 -6.24
C GLU A 202 -23.90 -8.22 -4.82
N PHE A 203 -24.76 -7.44 -4.15
CA PHE A 203 -25.25 -7.76 -2.81
C PHE A 203 -25.99 -9.10 -2.76
N ALA A 204 -26.78 -9.42 -3.80
CA ALA A 204 -27.54 -10.67 -3.89
C ALA A 204 -26.65 -11.94 -3.94
N LYS A 205 -25.35 -11.82 -4.23
CA LYS A 205 -24.41 -12.95 -4.22
C LYS A 205 -23.97 -13.36 -2.81
N LEU A 206 -24.28 -12.54 -1.79
CA LEU A 206 -23.90 -12.76 -0.40
C LEU A 206 -24.95 -13.57 0.35
N LYS A 207 -24.49 -14.37 1.33
CA LYS A 207 -25.38 -15.06 2.27
C LYS A 207 -25.71 -14.11 3.42
N ILE A 208 -26.97 -13.74 3.59
CA ILE A 208 -27.39 -12.90 4.72
C ILE A 208 -27.64 -13.82 5.93
N SER A 209 -26.89 -13.61 7.02
CA SER A 209 -27.15 -14.35 8.26
C SER A 209 -28.36 -13.79 8.99
N VAL A 210 -29.08 -14.66 9.70
CA VAL A 210 -30.00 -14.23 10.75
C VAL A 210 -29.18 -13.54 11.85
N MET A 211 -29.65 -12.40 12.35
CA MET A 211 -28.94 -11.56 13.32
C MET A 211 -28.54 -12.38 14.55
N LYS A 212 -27.23 -12.58 14.77
CA LYS A 212 -26.70 -13.15 16.01
C LYS A 212 -26.27 -12.00 16.92
N ILE A 213 -26.99 -11.79 18.01
CA ILE A 213 -26.57 -10.88 19.07
C ILE A 213 -25.33 -11.51 19.72
N VAL A 214 -24.14 -11.00 19.40
CA VAL A 214 -22.93 -11.32 20.15
C VAL A 214 -23.01 -10.49 21.43
N LYS A 215 -23.34 -11.13 22.56
CA LYS A 215 -23.17 -10.49 23.87
C LYS A 215 -21.66 -10.39 24.12
N ALA A 216 -21.21 -9.18 24.48
CA ALA A 216 -19.85 -8.92 24.95
C ALA A 216 -19.49 -9.80 26.15
#